data_AF-A0A8S1KMF0-F1
#
_entry.id   AF-A0A8S1KMF0-F1
#
_cell.length_a   1.000
_cell.length_b   1.000
_cell.length_c   1.000
_cell.angle_alpha   90.00
_cell.angle_beta   90.00
_cell.angle_gamma   90.00
#
_symmetry.space_group_name_H-M   'P 1'
#
loop_
_entity.id
_entity.type
_entity.pdbx_description
1 polymer ?
#
loop_
_entity_poly.entity_id
_entity_poly.type
_entity_poly.pdbx_seq_one_letter_code
_entity_poly.pdbx_strand_id
1 'polypeptide(L)'
;MSEKHKYFTLRMKNIENKSKAIIIDDDEPKMQDDDEPKIQKQIKQNEYQFDSEITPWLSLKTASIKHPTIRFHNEIIEFYDYITPSQDEHRKREQALMRVEMFIKGCVSNVDIQPFGSFRTQLYLPNADIDVVMIDKTMSAKELYKIVAQNLMKSDKFENVNLIANAKVPIIKFFEVETQYQFDISFNQMDGIRQIEEINKAFTIYPEFKYLIMILKCMLKQRELNETYSGGIGSFLLFQMILAFLREIRKEAFANKKQEQLKNVTLGEYILRFLEFYGSKFDYQKKRILMVNGGSIINKPVPDDKFSLISPQDPDHDIGSSSFKIKEIFKIFSNRYNFMSNYNFKLEESVLKYLINPSDQKFTFIKQN
;
A
#
# COMPACT_ATOMS: atom_id res chain seq x y z
N MET A 1 -34.11 -0.62 25.17
CA MET A 1 -33.65 -1.64 24.20
C MET A 1 -34.64 -1.65 23.04
N SER A 2 -34.34 -0.94 21.96
CA SER A 2 -34.87 -1.12 20.59
C SER A 2 -34.54 0.14 19.77
N GLU A 3 -34.22 -0.07 18.50
CA GLU A 3 -34.15 0.92 17.40
C GLU A 3 -33.02 1.96 17.36
N LYS A 4 -31.89 1.55 16.76
CA LYS A 4 -31.11 2.39 15.83
C LYS A 4 -30.63 1.51 14.70
N HIS A 5 -31.09 1.74 13.48
CA HIS A 5 -30.42 1.51 12.18
C HIS A 5 -31.41 1.94 11.08
N LYS A 6 -31.65 3.26 10.94
CA LYS A 6 -32.27 3.79 9.72
C LYS A 6 -31.18 3.86 8.65
N TYR A 7 -31.25 2.96 7.68
CA TYR A 7 -30.42 2.99 6.48
C TYR A 7 -30.83 4.19 5.63
N PHE A 8 -29.90 5.12 5.40
CA PHE A 8 -30.04 6.12 4.35
C PHE A 8 -29.46 5.56 3.05
N THR A 9 -30.30 5.46 2.02
CA THR A 9 -29.90 5.03 0.68
C THR A 9 -29.23 6.20 -0.04
N LEU A 10 -27.91 6.18 -0.17
CA LEU A 10 -27.18 7.10 -1.04
C LEU A 10 -27.53 6.82 -2.52
N ARG A 11 -28.11 7.80 -3.21
CA ARG A 11 -28.46 7.71 -4.63
C ARG A 11 -27.43 8.48 -5.45
N MET A 12 -26.44 7.77 -5.99
CA MET A 12 -25.49 8.33 -6.97
C MET A 12 -26.19 8.53 -8.31
N LYS A 13 -26.16 9.75 -8.87
CA LYS A 13 -26.53 9.99 -10.28
C LYS A 13 -25.37 9.54 -11.18
N ASN A 14 -25.67 8.71 -12.17
CA ASN A 14 -24.71 8.25 -13.18
C ASN A 14 -24.02 9.46 -13.85
N ILE A 15 -22.72 9.58 -13.62
CA ILE A 15 -21.82 10.43 -14.42
C ILE A 15 -20.57 9.58 -14.67
N GLU A 16 -20.26 9.40 -15.95
CA GLU A 16 -19.23 8.51 -16.47
C GLU A 16 -17.83 8.75 -15.88
N ASN A 17 -17.12 7.63 -15.67
CA ASN A 17 -15.67 7.47 -15.52
C ASN A 17 -14.85 8.77 -15.36
N LYS A 18 -14.70 9.22 -14.11
CA LYS A 18 -13.50 9.88 -13.56
C LYS A 18 -13.68 10.00 -12.04
N SER A 19 -12.73 9.51 -11.26
CA SER A 19 -12.67 9.67 -9.81
C SER A 19 -12.82 11.15 -9.44
N LYS A 20 -13.97 11.53 -8.87
CA LYS A 20 -14.22 12.88 -8.37
C LYS A 20 -14.79 12.81 -6.96
N ALA A 21 -14.32 13.74 -6.12
CA ALA A 21 -14.73 13.91 -4.73
C ALA A 21 -16.25 13.94 -4.56
N ILE A 22 -16.73 13.29 -3.50
CA ILE A 22 -18.15 13.23 -3.16
C ILE A 22 -18.54 14.50 -2.38
N ILE A 23 -19.58 15.21 -2.83
CA ILE A 23 -20.19 16.37 -2.17
C ILE A 23 -21.69 16.05 -1.97
N ILE A 24 -22.22 16.31 -0.77
CA ILE A 24 -23.66 16.21 -0.46
C ILE A 24 -24.15 17.64 -0.19
N ASP A 25 -25.24 18.05 -0.87
CA ASP A 25 -25.98 19.28 -0.57
C ASP A 25 -27.01 18.99 0.52
N ASP A 26 -26.91 19.67 1.67
CA ASP A 26 -27.84 19.56 2.79
C ASP A 26 -28.88 20.70 2.72
N ASP A 27 -30.07 20.41 2.20
CA ASP A 27 -31.27 21.22 2.40
C ASP A 27 -32.34 20.37 3.12
N GLU A 28 -32.44 20.47 4.44
CA GLU A 28 -33.67 20.11 5.18
C GLU A 28 -33.91 21.02 6.40
N PRO A 29 -35.19 21.22 6.81
CA PRO A 29 -35.63 22.37 7.59
C PRO A 29 -35.57 22.15 9.11
N LYS A 30 -35.36 23.25 9.85
CA LYS A 30 -35.27 23.29 11.31
C LYS A 30 -36.65 23.07 11.97
N MET A 31 -36.73 22.12 12.90
CA MET A 31 -37.78 22.07 13.92
C MET A 31 -37.20 22.47 15.30
N GLN A 32 -38.00 23.21 16.07
CA GLN A 32 -37.70 23.68 17.43
C GLN A 32 -38.07 22.61 18.45
N ASP A 33 -37.19 22.36 19.42
CA ASP A 33 -37.49 21.61 20.64
C ASP A 33 -37.16 22.48 21.86
N ASP A 34 -38.16 22.62 22.75
CA ASP A 34 -38.09 23.30 24.04
C ASP A 34 -37.60 22.36 25.16
N ASP A 35 -36.79 22.94 26.05
CA ASP A 35 -36.56 22.64 27.48
C ASP A 35 -36.18 21.23 27.97
N GLU A 36 -34.85 21.01 28.09
CA GLU A 36 -34.25 20.07 29.06
C GLU A 36 -33.11 20.78 29.85
N PRO A 37 -32.96 20.57 31.18
CA PRO A 37 -32.05 21.36 32.01
C PRO A 37 -30.57 21.02 31.79
N LYS A 38 -29.78 22.04 31.44
CA LYS A 38 -28.35 21.96 31.12
C LYS A 38 -27.48 21.86 32.38
N ILE A 39 -26.95 20.67 32.65
CA ILE A 39 -25.76 20.52 33.50
C ILE A 39 -24.52 20.87 32.65
N GLN A 40 -24.07 22.12 32.71
CA GLN A 40 -22.83 22.56 32.05
C GLN A 40 -21.60 22.04 32.82
N LYS A 41 -21.15 20.82 32.50
CA LYS A 41 -19.71 20.51 32.61
C LYS A 41 -19.01 21.21 31.46
N GLN A 42 -18.31 22.31 31.74
CA GLN A 42 -17.34 22.90 30.81
C GLN A 42 -16.19 21.90 30.60
N ILE A 43 -16.39 20.93 29.71
CA ILE A 43 -15.29 20.30 29.01
C ILE A 43 -14.80 21.39 28.06
N LYS A 44 -13.63 21.97 28.30
CA LYS A 44 -12.94 22.77 27.28
C LYS A 44 -12.81 21.87 26.05
N GLN A 45 -13.68 22.05 25.06
CA GLN A 45 -13.52 21.46 23.75
C GLN A 45 -12.28 22.16 23.18
N ASN A 46 -11.12 21.52 23.32
CA ASN A 46 -9.95 21.93 22.55
C ASN A 46 -10.35 21.78 21.08
N GLU A 47 -10.68 22.89 20.43
CA GLU A 47 -10.88 22.96 18.99
C GLU A 47 -9.61 22.40 18.33
N TYR A 48 -9.79 21.46 17.42
CA TYR A 48 -8.68 20.99 16.62
C TYR A 48 -8.38 22.05 15.58
N GLN A 49 -7.16 22.57 15.58
CA GLN A 49 -6.75 23.53 14.57
C GLN A 49 -6.11 22.77 13.41
N PHE A 50 -6.66 22.94 12.21
CA PHE A 50 -6.04 22.47 10.99
C PHE A 50 -4.62 23.04 10.84
N ASP A 51 -3.67 22.17 10.53
CA ASP A 51 -2.26 22.54 10.33
C ASP A 51 -1.75 21.87 9.05
N SER A 52 -1.58 22.69 8.02
CA SER A 52 -1.05 22.27 6.72
C SER A 52 0.43 21.91 6.76
N GLU A 53 1.19 22.35 7.76
CA GLU A 53 2.59 21.94 7.91
C GLU A 53 2.69 20.49 8.42
N ILE A 54 1.75 20.08 9.27
CA ILE A 54 1.69 18.70 9.79
C ILE A 54 1.09 17.76 8.75
N THR A 55 -0.05 18.11 8.15
CA THR A 55 -0.72 17.25 7.15
C THR A 55 -0.81 17.97 5.80
N PRO A 56 0.31 18.06 5.05
CA PRO A 56 0.38 18.82 3.80
C PRO A 56 -0.51 18.29 2.67
N TRP A 57 -0.95 17.04 2.77
CA TRP A 57 -1.91 16.45 1.82
C TRP A 57 -3.35 16.89 2.07
N LEU A 58 -3.72 17.22 3.32
CA LEU A 58 -5.12 17.45 3.68
C LEU A 58 -5.54 18.86 3.24
N SER A 59 -6.47 18.96 2.30
CA SER A 59 -6.99 20.27 1.88
C SER A 59 -8.01 20.83 2.88
N LEU A 60 -8.15 22.15 2.94
CA LEU A 60 -9.20 22.82 3.72
C LEU A 60 -10.60 22.32 3.32
N LYS A 61 -10.84 22.11 2.02
CA LYS A 61 -12.11 21.58 1.51
C LYS A 61 -12.45 20.22 2.13
N THR A 62 -11.47 19.32 2.20
CA THR A 62 -11.67 18.00 2.80
C THR A 62 -11.76 18.09 4.32
N ALA A 63 -10.92 18.90 4.96
CA ALA A 63 -10.95 19.13 6.41
C ALA A 63 -12.32 19.61 6.92
N SER A 64 -12.98 20.52 6.17
CA SER A 64 -14.30 21.06 6.52
C SER A 64 -15.46 20.06 6.39
N ILE A 65 -15.24 18.86 5.84
CA ILE A 65 -16.27 17.83 5.74
C ILE A 65 -16.61 17.32 7.16
N LYS A 66 -17.87 17.52 7.57
CA LYS A 66 -18.36 17.13 8.89
C LYS A 66 -18.37 15.61 9.10
N HIS A 67 -18.78 14.85 8.08
CA HIS A 67 -18.89 13.39 8.20
C HIS A 67 -17.51 12.71 8.12
N PRO A 68 -17.02 12.07 9.21
CA PRO A 68 -15.64 11.59 9.29
C PRO A 68 -15.32 10.50 8.26
N THR A 69 -16.27 9.63 7.91
CA THR A 69 -16.05 8.59 6.88
C THR A 69 -15.84 9.18 5.49
N ILE A 70 -16.56 10.26 5.14
CA ILE A 70 -16.42 10.92 3.84
C ILE A 70 -15.14 11.76 3.83
N ARG A 71 -14.83 12.43 4.95
CA ARG A 71 -13.55 13.12 5.13
C ARG A 71 -12.37 12.17 4.95
N PHE A 72 -12.40 11.01 5.61
CA PHE A 72 -11.34 10.01 5.50
C PHE A 72 -11.21 9.45 4.08
N HIS A 73 -12.33 9.22 3.38
CA HIS A 73 -12.30 8.82 1.98
C HIS A 73 -11.56 9.82 1.09
N ASN A 74 -11.94 11.10 1.17
CA ASN A 74 -11.31 12.16 0.38
C ASN A 74 -9.85 12.38 0.79
N GLU A 75 -9.54 12.31 2.09
CA GLU A 75 -8.17 12.43 2.58
C GLU A 75 -7.26 11.32 2.04
N ILE A 76 -7.74 10.07 1.91
CA ILE A 76 -6.96 8.98 1.30
C ILE A 76 -6.64 9.31 -0.17
N ILE A 77 -7.57 9.91 -0.91
CA ILE A 77 -7.35 10.30 -2.31
C ILE A 77 -6.31 11.41 -2.36
N GLU A 78 -6.46 12.46 -1.55
CA GLU A 78 -5.52 13.57 -1.50
C GLU A 78 -4.11 13.11 -1.08
N PHE A 79 -4.00 12.22 -0.10
CA PHE A 79 -2.73 11.61 0.28
C PHE A 79 -2.11 10.77 -0.84
N TYR A 80 -2.93 9.96 -1.53
CA TYR A 80 -2.45 9.18 -2.67
C TYR A 80 -1.90 10.10 -3.76
N ASP A 81 -2.62 11.16 -4.10
CA ASP A 81 -2.18 12.13 -5.12
C ASP A 81 -0.91 12.87 -4.66
N TYR A 82 -0.82 13.22 -3.37
CA TYR A 82 0.33 13.91 -2.77
C TYR A 82 1.62 13.08 -2.84
N ILE A 83 1.55 11.77 -2.57
CA ILE A 83 2.74 10.89 -2.59
C ILE A 83 3.00 10.27 -3.96
N THR A 84 2.08 10.42 -4.91
CA THR A 84 2.26 9.91 -6.26
C THR A 84 3.32 10.77 -6.96
N PRO A 85 4.37 10.17 -7.55
CA PRO A 85 5.41 10.90 -8.26
C PRO A 85 4.82 11.72 -9.41
N SER A 86 5.30 12.94 -9.56
CA SER A 86 5.04 13.78 -10.73
C SER A 86 5.65 13.17 -11.99
N GLN A 87 5.18 13.61 -13.16
CA GLN A 87 5.73 13.17 -14.44
C GLN A 87 7.23 13.47 -14.56
N ASP A 88 7.70 14.59 -14.03
CA ASP A 88 9.11 14.96 -14.08
C ASP A 88 9.97 14.09 -13.14
N GLU A 89 9.48 13.76 -11.94
CA GLU A 89 10.13 12.80 -11.05
C GLU A 89 10.17 11.39 -11.66
N HIS A 90 9.14 11.00 -12.40
CA HIS A 90 9.15 9.73 -13.13
C HIS A 90 10.18 9.75 -14.27
N ARG A 91 10.22 10.82 -15.07
CA ARG A 91 11.22 11.01 -16.14
C ARG A 91 12.65 10.98 -15.61
N LYS A 92 12.92 11.60 -14.46
CA LYS A 92 14.25 11.55 -13.82
C LYS A 92 14.67 10.11 -13.49
N ARG A 93 13.74 9.28 -13.01
CA ARG A 93 14.01 7.85 -12.78
C ARG A 93 14.23 7.08 -14.07
N GLU A 94 13.47 7.37 -15.13
CA GLU A 94 13.69 6.78 -16.46
C GLU A 94 15.10 7.13 -16.98
N GLN A 95 15.54 8.39 -16.83
CA GLN A 95 16.88 8.83 -17.21
C GLN A 95 17.98 8.12 -16.39
N ALA A 96 17.79 7.96 -15.08
CA ALA A 96 18.70 7.20 -14.23
C ALA A 96 18.78 5.73 -14.67
N LEU A 97 17.64 5.11 -14.96
CA LEU A 97 17.57 3.75 -15.48
C LEU A 97 18.32 3.61 -16.81
N MET A 98 18.15 4.57 -17.74
CA MET A 98 18.89 4.58 -19.01
C MET A 98 20.40 4.64 -18.79
N ARG A 99 20.90 5.46 -17.84
CA ARG A 99 22.33 5.51 -17.53
C ARG A 99 22.86 4.20 -16.97
N VAL A 100 22.13 3.58 -16.04
CA VAL A 100 22.46 2.26 -15.49
C VAL A 100 22.46 1.20 -16.59
N GLU A 101 21.45 1.20 -17.45
CA GLU A 101 21.32 0.28 -18.58
C GLU A 101 22.50 0.41 -19.56
N MET A 102 22.85 1.64 -19.95
CA MET A 102 23.99 1.91 -20.82
C MET A 102 25.31 1.44 -20.20
N PHE A 103 25.50 1.67 -18.89
CA PHE A 103 26.69 1.21 -18.19
C PHE A 103 26.80 -0.32 -18.18
N ILE A 104 25.74 -1.03 -17.82
CA ILE A 104 25.74 -2.50 -17.73
C ILE A 104 25.94 -3.11 -19.11
N LYS A 105 25.30 -2.59 -20.16
CA LYS A 105 25.49 -3.04 -21.54
C LYS A 105 26.92 -2.80 -22.06
N GLY A 106 27.64 -1.83 -21.50
CA GLY A 106 29.08 -1.65 -21.73
C GLY A 106 29.96 -2.71 -21.04
N CYS A 107 29.45 -3.34 -19.97
CA CYS A 107 30.17 -4.38 -19.22
C CYS A 107 29.92 -5.79 -19.76
N VAL A 108 28.69 -6.06 -20.22
CA VAL A 108 28.25 -7.37 -20.70
C VAL A 108 27.37 -7.19 -21.94
N SER A 109 27.75 -7.81 -23.05
CA SER A 109 26.98 -7.80 -24.30
C SER A 109 25.78 -8.77 -24.25
N ASN A 110 24.73 -8.49 -25.03
CA ASN A 110 23.55 -9.37 -25.23
C ASN A 110 22.66 -9.60 -24.01
N VAL A 111 22.69 -8.67 -23.06
CA VAL A 111 21.87 -8.72 -21.84
C VAL A 111 20.62 -7.89 -22.01
N ASP A 112 19.51 -8.41 -21.50
CA ASP A 112 18.27 -7.68 -21.38
C ASP A 112 18.14 -7.13 -19.95
N ILE A 113 17.77 -5.86 -19.84
CA ILE A 113 17.72 -5.13 -18.57
C ILE A 113 16.30 -4.61 -18.45
N GLN A 114 15.55 -5.20 -17.53
CA GLN A 114 14.15 -4.88 -17.36
C GLN A 114 13.90 -4.35 -15.96
N PRO A 115 13.39 -3.11 -15.82
CA PRO A 115 12.81 -2.70 -14.55
C PRO A 115 11.59 -3.56 -14.22
N PHE A 116 11.34 -3.80 -12.93
CA PHE A 116 10.17 -4.52 -12.44
C PHE A 116 9.60 -3.88 -11.16
N GLY A 117 8.70 -4.59 -10.48
CA GLY A 117 8.27 -4.23 -9.14
C GLY A 117 7.51 -2.91 -9.07
N SER A 118 7.84 -2.11 -8.05
CA SER A 118 7.08 -0.90 -7.74
C SER A 118 7.24 0.17 -8.81
N PHE A 119 8.42 0.29 -9.43
CA PHE A 119 8.69 1.21 -10.53
C PHE A 119 7.79 0.96 -11.74
N ARG A 120 7.69 -0.30 -12.19
CA ARG A 120 6.85 -0.66 -13.36
C ARG A 120 5.36 -0.54 -13.13
N THR A 121 4.93 -0.72 -11.89
CA THR A 121 3.51 -0.62 -11.50
C THR A 121 3.12 0.79 -11.10
N GLN A 122 4.08 1.74 -11.07
CA GLN A 122 3.92 3.11 -10.58
C GLN A 122 3.34 3.20 -9.15
N LEU A 123 3.64 2.20 -8.31
CA LEU A 123 3.24 2.13 -6.89
C LEU A 123 4.45 2.15 -5.96
N TYR A 124 5.39 3.01 -6.31
CA TYR A 124 6.58 3.26 -5.53
C TYR A 124 6.35 4.48 -4.64
N LEU A 125 6.85 4.38 -3.40
CA LEU A 125 6.93 5.56 -2.55
C LEU A 125 7.99 6.50 -3.15
N PRO A 126 7.91 7.82 -2.95
CA PRO A 126 8.89 8.76 -3.52
C PRO A 126 10.36 8.45 -3.22
N ASN A 127 10.67 7.81 -2.09
CA ASN A 127 12.03 7.39 -1.76
C ASN A 127 12.30 5.90 -2.04
N ALA A 128 11.48 5.27 -2.88
CA ALA A 128 11.66 3.87 -3.25
C ALA A 128 12.81 3.68 -4.25
N ASP A 129 13.41 2.51 -4.14
CA ASP A 129 14.40 1.94 -5.05
C ASP A 129 13.83 1.64 -6.45
N ILE A 130 14.74 1.58 -7.42
CA ILE A 130 14.46 1.12 -8.78
C ILE A 130 14.94 -0.33 -8.89
N ASP A 131 13.98 -1.25 -8.82
CA ASP A 131 14.20 -2.69 -9.00
C ASP A 131 14.45 -3.01 -10.48
N VAL A 132 15.59 -3.65 -10.77
CA VAL A 132 15.98 -4.05 -12.13
C VAL A 132 16.43 -5.51 -12.15
N VAL A 133 16.00 -6.25 -13.16
CA VAL A 133 16.52 -7.59 -13.43
C VAL A 133 17.36 -7.57 -14.70
N MET A 134 18.55 -8.13 -14.60
CA MET A 134 19.44 -8.40 -15.71
C MET A 134 19.27 -9.85 -16.15
N ILE A 135 18.99 -10.06 -17.43
CA ILE A 135 18.65 -11.36 -18.01
C ILE A 135 19.63 -11.70 -19.12
N ASP A 136 20.24 -12.87 -19.01
CA ASP A 136 21.05 -13.47 -20.07
C ASP A 136 20.72 -14.96 -20.20
N LYS A 137 20.59 -15.44 -21.43
CA LYS A 137 20.22 -16.85 -21.70
C LYS A 137 21.41 -17.82 -21.63
N THR A 138 22.63 -17.29 -21.66
CA THR A 138 23.88 -18.06 -21.78
C THR A 138 24.68 -18.05 -20.47
N MET A 139 24.69 -16.92 -19.76
CA MET A 139 25.44 -16.75 -18.52
C MET A 139 24.58 -17.07 -17.29
N SER A 140 25.21 -17.70 -16.29
CA SER A 140 24.55 -17.91 -15.00
C SER A 140 24.42 -16.60 -14.21
N ALA A 141 23.43 -16.55 -13.31
CA ALA A 141 23.22 -15.41 -12.41
C ALA A 141 24.49 -15.03 -11.62
N LYS A 142 25.29 -16.03 -11.23
CA LYS A 142 26.53 -15.84 -10.47
C LYS A 142 27.65 -15.23 -11.30
N GLU A 143 27.72 -15.55 -12.60
CA GLU A 143 28.69 -14.96 -13.52
C GLU A 143 28.33 -13.50 -13.80
N LEU A 144 27.06 -13.22 -14.14
CA LEU A 144 26.57 -11.85 -14.33
C LEU A 144 26.82 -10.99 -13.09
N TYR A 145 26.45 -11.50 -11.90
CA TYR A 145 26.69 -10.83 -10.62
C TYR A 145 28.15 -10.43 -10.45
N LYS A 146 29.11 -11.34 -10.71
CA LYS A 146 30.54 -11.07 -10.56
C LYS A 146 31.01 -9.96 -11.51
N ILE A 147 30.60 -10.01 -12.77
CA ILE A 147 31.01 -9.01 -13.76
C ILE A 147 30.46 -7.63 -13.40
N VAL A 148 29.16 -7.56 -13.08
CA VAL A 148 28.52 -6.29 -12.72
C VAL A 148 29.09 -5.73 -11.42
N ALA A 149 29.29 -6.56 -10.40
CA ALA A 149 29.92 -6.14 -9.14
C ALA A 149 31.32 -5.55 -9.36
N GLN A 150 32.16 -6.21 -10.15
CA GLN A 150 33.52 -5.74 -10.44
C GLN A 150 33.55 -4.40 -11.18
N ASN A 151 32.61 -4.18 -12.11
CA ASN A 151 32.54 -2.93 -12.86
C ASN A 151 31.94 -1.80 -12.04
N LEU A 152 30.86 -2.05 -11.27
CA LEU A 152 30.25 -1.05 -10.39
C LEU A 152 31.25 -0.53 -9.35
N MET A 153 32.02 -1.43 -8.71
CA MET A 153 33.03 -1.05 -7.71
C MET A 153 34.18 -0.21 -8.26
N LYS A 154 34.39 -0.17 -9.58
CA LYS A 154 35.45 0.59 -10.25
C LYS A 154 34.97 1.92 -10.84
N SER A 155 33.66 2.15 -10.87
CA SER A 155 33.08 3.34 -11.47
C SER A 155 32.82 4.41 -10.42
N ASP A 156 33.09 5.66 -10.78
CA ASP A 156 32.74 6.87 -10.04
C ASP A 156 31.28 7.32 -10.25
N LYS A 157 30.54 6.65 -11.13
CA LYS A 157 29.12 6.94 -11.42
C LYS A 157 28.17 6.33 -10.40
N PHE A 158 28.68 5.45 -9.55
CA PHE A 158 27.89 4.74 -8.54
C PHE A 158 28.58 4.80 -7.19
N GLU A 159 27.79 4.88 -6.14
CA GLU A 159 28.28 4.92 -4.77
C GLU A 159 27.50 3.99 -3.86
N ASN A 160 28.04 3.75 -2.65
CA ASN A 160 27.46 2.85 -1.65
C ASN A 160 27.08 1.47 -2.22
N VAL A 161 27.95 0.90 -3.07
CA VAL A 161 27.73 -0.41 -3.70
C VAL A 161 27.78 -1.51 -2.63
N ASN A 162 26.62 -2.10 -2.35
CA ASN A 162 26.42 -3.18 -1.40
C ASN A 162 26.17 -4.50 -2.12
N LEU A 163 27.04 -5.47 -1.83
CA LEU A 163 27.10 -6.77 -2.50
C LEU A 163 26.45 -7.87 -1.64
N ILE A 164 25.21 -8.25 -1.96
CA ILE A 164 24.44 -9.25 -1.21
C ILE A 164 24.52 -10.60 -1.95
N ALA A 165 25.61 -11.33 -1.74
CA ALA A 165 25.91 -12.57 -2.47
C ALA A 165 25.27 -13.84 -1.87
N ASN A 166 25.05 -13.88 -0.56
CA ASN A 166 24.73 -15.12 0.18
C ASN A 166 23.23 -15.39 0.34
N ALA A 167 22.36 -14.57 -0.24
CA ALA A 167 20.92 -14.81 -0.25
C ALA A 167 20.54 -15.85 -1.32
N LYS A 168 19.32 -16.42 -1.23
CA LYS A 168 18.75 -17.31 -2.26
C LYS A 168 18.80 -16.68 -3.66
N VAL A 169 18.70 -15.35 -3.71
CA VAL A 169 18.84 -14.52 -4.90
C VAL A 169 19.94 -13.49 -4.63
N PRO A 170 21.09 -13.54 -5.33
CA PRO A 170 22.11 -12.50 -5.24
C PRO A 170 21.58 -11.16 -5.75
N ILE A 171 21.82 -10.10 -4.98
CA ILE A 171 21.38 -8.74 -5.29
C ILE A 171 22.56 -7.78 -5.13
N ILE A 172 22.67 -6.80 -6.02
CA ILE A 172 23.58 -5.67 -5.85
C ILE A 172 22.74 -4.42 -5.64
N LYS A 173 22.96 -3.73 -4.53
CA LYS A 173 22.33 -2.43 -4.24
C LYS A 173 23.34 -1.31 -4.39
N PHE A 174 22.97 -0.18 -4.97
CA PHE A 174 23.86 0.98 -5.12
C PHE A 174 23.06 2.25 -5.37
N PHE A 175 23.73 3.40 -5.30
CA PHE A 175 23.18 4.70 -5.68
C PHE A 175 23.79 5.16 -6.99
N GLU A 176 22.97 5.69 -7.89
CA GLU A 176 23.43 6.40 -9.09
C GLU A 176 23.75 7.85 -8.73
N VAL A 177 24.99 8.28 -8.96
CA VAL A 177 25.52 9.52 -8.37
C VAL A 177 24.77 10.78 -8.84
N GLU A 178 24.35 10.84 -10.11
CA GLU A 178 23.72 12.05 -10.70
C GLU A 178 22.35 12.34 -10.09
N THR A 179 21.52 11.32 -9.89
CA THR A 179 20.15 11.48 -9.37
C THR A 179 19.95 11.04 -7.93
N GLN A 180 20.94 10.36 -7.35
CA GLN A 180 20.86 9.77 -6.01
C GLN A 180 19.73 8.74 -5.87
N TYR A 181 19.24 8.17 -6.98
CA TYR A 181 18.31 7.05 -6.92
C TYR A 181 19.04 5.76 -6.55
N GLN A 182 18.47 5.04 -5.60
CA GLN A 182 18.91 3.70 -5.25
C GLN A 182 18.42 2.69 -6.30
N PHE A 183 19.31 1.79 -6.72
CA PHE A 183 19.02 0.66 -7.59
C PHE A 183 19.25 -0.65 -6.85
N ASP A 184 18.36 -1.60 -7.11
CA ASP A 184 18.47 -2.98 -6.65
C ASP A 184 18.48 -3.90 -7.89
N ILE A 185 19.64 -4.47 -8.21
CA ILE A 185 19.82 -5.34 -9.38
C ILE A 185 19.81 -6.81 -8.97
N SER A 186 18.91 -7.57 -9.60
CA SER A 186 18.85 -9.03 -9.54
C SER A 186 19.24 -9.66 -10.88
N PHE A 187 19.61 -10.94 -10.86
CA PHE A 187 20.18 -11.64 -12.03
C PHE A 187 19.38 -12.91 -12.37
N ASN A 188 18.86 -12.98 -13.59
CA ASN A 188 18.03 -14.08 -14.11
C ASN A 188 16.82 -14.44 -13.22
N GLN A 189 16.22 -13.44 -12.54
CA GLN A 189 15.03 -13.61 -11.69
C GLN A 189 13.77 -13.05 -12.34
N MET A 190 13.01 -13.91 -13.00
CA MET A 190 11.85 -13.48 -13.80
C MET A 190 10.56 -13.26 -12.99
N ASP A 191 10.53 -13.67 -11.72
CA ASP A 191 9.29 -13.66 -10.93
C ASP A 191 8.71 -12.24 -10.79
N GLY A 192 9.58 -11.25 -10.57
CA GLY A 192 9.16 -9.85 -10.50
C GLY A 192 8.52 -9.33 -11.79
N ILE A 193 8.93 -9.83 -12.96
CA ILE A 193 8.33 -9.49 -14.25
C ILE A 193 6.98 -10.19 -14.42
N ARG A 194 6.91 -11.49 -14.10
CA ARG A 194 5.69 -12.31 -14.22
C ARG A 194 4.53 -11.77 -13.38
N GLN A 195 4.81 -11.05 -12.30
CA GLN A 195 3.80 -10.47 -11.42
C GLN A 195 3.11 -9.23 -12.02
N ILE A 196 3.76 -8.51 -12.94
CA ILE A 196 3.27 -7.20 -13.44
C ILE A 196 1.89 -7.33 -14.09
N GLU A 197 1.64 -8.40 -14.85
CA GLU A 197 0.36 -8.60 -15.53
C GLU A 197 -0.78 -8.84 -14.54
N GLU A 198 -0.55 -9.67 -13.50
CA GLU A 198 -1.54 -9.91 -12.45
C GLU A 198 -1.85 -8.63 -11.68
N ILE A 199 -0.82 -7.83 -11.38
CA ILE A 199 -0.95 -6.55 -10.70
C ILE A 199 -1.84 -5.59 -11.52
N ASN A 200 -1.56 -5.44 -12.82
CA ASN A 200 -2.35 -4.58 -13.70
C ASN A 200 -3.80 -5.06 -13.84
N LYS A 201 -4.01 -6.38 -13.93
CA LYS A 201 -5.34 -6.99 -13.93
C LYS A 201 -6.09 -6.69 -12.63
N ALA A 202 -5.43 -6.83 -11.48
CA ALA A 202 -6.02 -6.50 -10.19
C ALA A 202 -6.45 -5.03 -10.12
N PHE A 203 -5.65 -4.08 -10.61
CA PHE A 203 -6.02 -2.66 -10.58
C PHE A 203 -7.18 -2.31 -11.51
N THR A 204 -7.29 -3.02 -12.62
CA THR A 204 -8.44 -2.89 -13.52
C THR A 204 -9.72 -3.39 -12.85
N ILE A 205 -9.64 -4.55 -12.17
CA ILE A 205 -10.80 -5.20 -11.56
C ILE A 205 -11.19 -4.53 -10.23
N TYR A 206 -10.23 -3.98 -9.50
CA TYR A 206 -10.37 -3.39 -8.16
C TYR A 206 -9.79 -1.96 -8.15
N PRO A 207 -10.56 -0.93 -8.56
CA PRO A 207 -10.09 0.45 -8.59
C PRO A 207 -9.64 1.00 -7.22
N GLU A 208 -10.18 0.45 -6.13
CA GLU A 208 -9.83 0.79 -4.75
C GLU A 208 -8.39 0.37 -4.39
N PHE A 209 -7.85 -0.65 -5.08
CA PHE A 209 -6.62 -1.34 -4.69
C PHE A 209 -5.43 -0.40 -4.54
N LYS A 210 -5.21 0.49 -5.52
CA LYS A 210 -4.05 1.40 -5.55
C LYS A 210 -3.99 2.33 -4.33
N TYR A 211 -5.16 2.72 -3.81
CA TYR A 211 -5.22 3.53 -2.59
C TYR A 211 -4.89 2.66 -1.37
N LEU A 212 -5.49 1.47 -1.28
CA LEU A 212 -5.27 0.56 -0.15
C LEU A 212 -3.79 0.17 -0.01
N ILE A 213 -3.16 -0.25 -1.10
CA ILE A 213 -1.76 -0.68 -1.08
C ILE A 213 -0.83 0.47 -0.69
N MET A 214 -1.07 1.69 -1.16
CA MET A 214 -0.20 2.82 -0.82
C MET A 214 -0.31 3.21 0.66
N ILE A 215 -1.53 3.26 1.22
CA ILE A 215 -1.74 3.51 2.65
C ILE A 215 -1.05 2.43 3.50
N LEU A 216 -1.30 1.15 3.19
CA LEU A 216 -0.77 0.04 3.97
C LEU A 216 0.76 -0.11 3.83
N LYS A 217 1.29 0.10 2.63
CA LYS A 217 2.74 0.10 2.36
C LYS A 217 3.43 1.19 3.17
N CYS A 218 2.86 2.39 3.19
CA CYS A 218 3.38 3.49 3.99
C CYS A 218 3.31 3.18 5.51
N MET A 219 2.16 2.72 5.98
CA MET A 219 1.94 2.33 7.38
C MET A 219 2.96 1.29 7.86
N LEU A 220 3.29 0.29 7.04
CA LEU A 220 4.30 -0.72 7.34
C LEU A 220 5.72 -0.15 7.28
N LYS A 221 6.03 0.69 6.28
CA LYS A 221 7.37 1.28 6.11
C LYS A 221 7.77 2.18 7.27
N GLN A 222 6.87 3.03 7.77
CA GLN A 222 7.14 3.88 8.94
C GLN A 222 7.40 3.10 10.23
N ARG A 223 6.97 1.84 10.28
CA ARG A 223 7.18 0.92 11.41
C ARG A 223 8.29 -0.09 11.16
N GLU A 224 8.97 0.00 10.01
CA GLU A 224 10.04 -0.92 9.61
C GLU A 224 9.57 -2.39 9.51
N LEU A 225 8.28 -2.56 9.16
CA LEU A 225 7.59 -3.85 9.01
C LEU A 225 7.32 -4.19 7.53
N ASN A 226 7.99 -3.51 6.60
CA ASN A 226 7.77 -3.65 5.16
C ASN A 226 8.77 -4.60 4.45
N GLU A 227 9.70 -5.22 5.19
CA GLU A 227 10.77 -6.04 4.63
C GLU A 227 10.61 -7.51 5.06
N THR A 228 10.59 -8.43 4.11
CA THR A 228 10.40 -9.86 4.40
C THR A 228 11.58 -10.45 5.19
N TYR A 229 12.81 -10.02 4.90
CA TYR A 229 14.01 -10.57 5.58
C TYR A 229 14.05 -10.25 7.08
N SER A 230 13.41 -9.14 7.50
CA SER A 230 13.28 -8.75 8.91
C SER A 230 12.01 -9.29 9.56
N GLY A 231 11.29 -10.17 8.86
CA GLY A 231 10.04 -10.80 9.30
C GLY A 231 8.78 -9.97 9.07
N GLY A 232 8.90 -8.83 8.39
CA GLY A 232 7.79 -7.96 7.99
C GLY A 232 6.98 -8.50 6.81
N ILE A 233 6.10 -7.65 6.27
CA ILE A 233 5.32 -7.92 5.06
C ILE A 233 5.94 -7.15 3.89
N GLY A 234 6.63 -7.88 3.00
CA GLY A 234 7.14 -7.34 1.74
C GLY A 234 6.04 -6.91 0.77
N SER A 235 6.39 -6.09 -0.22
CA SER A 235 5.44 -5.52 -1.20
C SER A 235 4.58 -6.57 -1.91
N PHE A 236 5.18 -7.69 -2.34
CA PHE A 236 4.42 -8.74 -3.03
C PHE A 236 3.45 -9.46 -2.09
N LEU A 237 3.87 -9.76 -0.85
CA LEU A 237 2.98 -10.36 0.14
C LEU A 237 1.82 -9.42 0.47
N LEU A 238 2.10 -8.13 0.64
CA LEU A 238 1.07 -7.11 0.87
C LEU A 238 0.06 -7.06 -0.29
N PHE A 239 0.54 -7.06 -1.54
CA PHE A 239 -0.32 -7.13 -2.72
C PHE A 239 -1.23 -8.36 -2.67
N GLN A 240 -0.68 -9.55 -2.42
CA GLN A 240 -1.47 -10.77 -2.37
C GLN A 240 -2.47 -10.79 -1.21
N MET A 241 -2.12 -10.22 -0.05
CA MET A 241 -3.05 -10.05 1.08
C MET A 241 -4.23 -9.14 0.71
N ILE A 242 -3.98 -7.98 0.09
CA ILE A 242 -5.04 -7.07 -0.34
C ILE A 242 -5.93 -7.75 -1.39
N LEU A 243 -5.33 -8.45 -2.36
CA LEU A 243 -6.07 -9.15 -3.40
C LEU A 243 -6.96 -10.27 -2.82
N ALA A 244 -6.43 -11.07 -1.88
CA ALA A 244 -7.19 -12.11 -1.19
C ALA A 244 -8.37 -11.52 -0.41
N PHE A 245 -8.14 -10.44 0.32
CA PHE A 245 -9.15 -9.71 1.07
C PHE A 245 -10.27 -9.17 0.16
N LEU A 246 -9.93 -8.50 -0.93
CA LEU A 246 -10.92 -7.94 -1.86
C LEU A 246 -11.74 -9.03 -2.55
N ARG A 247 -11.10 -10.16 -2.92
CA ARG A 247 -11.80 -11.33 -3.46
C ARG A 247 -12.79 -11.91 -2.44
N GLU A 248 -12.39 -12.03 -1.18
CA GLU A 248 -13.25 -12.57 -0.12
C GLU A 248 -14.45 -11.65 0.15
N ILE A 249 -14.24 -10.33 0.23
CA ILE A 249 -15.33 -9.35 0.37
C ILE A 249 -16.33 -9.46 -0.78
N ARG A 250 -15.85 -9.54 -2.03
CA ARG A 250 -16.74 -9.66 -3.18
C ARG A 250 -17.51 -10.97 -3.10
N LYS A 251 -16.83 -12.08 -2.85
CA LYS A 251 -17.45 -13.41 -2.72
C LYS A 251 -18.57 -13.42 -1.67
N GLU A 252 -18.32 -12.85 -0.51
CA GLU A 252 -19.33 -12.71 0.55
C GLU A 252 -20.53 -11.85 0.10
N ALA A 253 -20.28 -10.72 -0.55
CA ALA A 253 -21.34 -9.87 -1.08
C ALA A 253 -22.17 -10.57 -2.18
N PHE A 254 -21.53 -11.35 -3.06
CA PHE A 254 -22.22 -12.17 -4.06
C PHE A 254 -23.10 -13.25 -3.41
N ALA A 255 -22.54 -14.00 -2.45
CA ALA A 255 -23.28 -15.05 -1.74
C ALA A 255 -24.51 -14.49 -1.00
N ASN A 256 -24.40 -13.28 -0.45
CA ASN A 256 -25.46 -12.62 0.30
C ASN A 256 -26.38 -11.73 -0.57
N LYS A 257 -26.24 -11.73 -1.90
CA LYS A 257 -27.01 -10.86 -2.84
C LYS A 257 -26.93 -9.36 -2.49
N LYS A 258 -25.75 -8.92 -2.03
CA LYS A 258 -25.44 -7.54 -1.61
C LYS A 258 -24.46 -6.85 -2.56
N GLN A 259 -24.40 -7.24 -3.84
CA GLN A 259 -23.42 -6.71 -4.79
C GLN A 259 -23.54 -5.19 -4.97
N GLU A 260 -24.77 -4.66 -4.96
CA GLU A 260 -25.01 -3.22 -5.07
C GLU A 260 -24.41 -2.41 -3.90
N GLN A 261 -24.29 -3.02 -2.71
CA GLN A 261 -23.70 -2.35 -1.55
C GLN A 261 -22.20 -2.09 -1.76
N LEU A 262 -21.51 -2.91 -2.55
CA LEU A 262 -20.09 -2.72 -2.86
C LEU A 262 -19.82 -1.43 -3.64
N LYS A 263 -20.80 -0.91 -4.39
CA LYS A 263 -20.64 0.33 -5.16
C LYS A 263 -20.51 1.58 -4.29
N ASN A 264 -20.97 1.50 -3.05
CA ASN A 264 -21.01 2.62 -2.11
C ASN A 264 -19.98 2.50 -0.98
N VAL A 265 -19.10 1.49 -1.03
CA VAL A 265 -18.05 1.29 -0.02
C VAL A 265 -16.98 2.36 -0.21
N THR A 266 -16.73 3.14 0.84
CA THR A 266 -15.68 4.15 0.82
C THR A 266 -14.29 3.52 0.96
N LEU A 267 -13.26 4.14 0.39
CA LEU A 267 -11.85 3.78 0.65
C LEU A 267 -11.51 3.64 2.14
N GLY A 268 -12.04 4.55 2.99
CA GLY A 268 -11.86 4.46 4.44
C GLY A 268 -12.47 3.18 5.03
N GLU A 269 -13.67 2.81 4.59
CA GLU A 269 -14.29 1.54 4.99
C GLU A 269 -13.49 0.32 4.52
N TYR A 270 -12.97 0.33 3.28
CA TYR A 270 -12.09 -0.75 2.81
C TYR A 270 -10.84 -0.92 3.66
N ILE A 271 -10.19 0.19 4.06
CA ILE A 271 -9.05 0.15 4.97
C ILE A 271 -9.47 -0.45 6.32
N LEU A 272 -10.56 0.02 6.93
CA LEU A 272 -11.02 -0.49 8.22
C LEU A 272 -11.37 -1.98 8.16
N ARG A 273 -12.06 -2.42 7.09
CA ARG A 273 -12.39 -3.82 6.85
C ARG A 273 -11.14 -4.67 6.64
N PHE A 274 -10.11 -4.16 5.98
CA PHE A 274 -8.83 -4.86 5.83
C PHE A 274 -8.14 -5.06 7.19
N LEU A 275 -8.08 -4.00 7.99
CA LEU A 275 -7.48 -4.04 9.33
C LEU A 275 -8.24 -4.99 10.26
N GLU A 276 -9.58 -4.99 10.20
CA GLU A 276 -10.41 -5.93 10.95
C GLU A 276 -10.22 -7.37 10.47
N PHE A 277 -10.20 -7.57 9.14
CA PHE A 277 -10.09 -8.88 8.53
C PHE A 277 -8.82 -9.59 9.00
N TYR A 278 -7.65 -8.97 8.82
CA TYR A 278 -6.39 -9.57 9.24
C TYR A 278 -6.12 -9.42 10.74
N GLY A 279 -6.55 -8.33 11.37
CA GLY A 279 -6.27 -8.08 12.77
C GLY A 279 -7.13 -8.88 13.76
N SER A 280 -8.35 -9.27 13.36
CA SER A 280 -9.34 -9.83 14.30
C SER A 280 -10.12 -11.04 13.76
N LYS A 281 -10.40 -11.13 12.45
CA LYS A 281 -11.27 -12.18 11.88
C LYS A 281 -10.52 -13.38 11.31
N PHE A 282 -9.36 -13.16 10.70
CA PHE A 282 -8.57 -14.20 10.05
C PHE A 282 -7.73 -14.98 11.08
N ASP A 283 -8.17 -16.19 11.40
CA ASP A 283 -7.41 -17.14 12.24
C ASP A 283 -6.22 -17.71 11.46
N TYR A 284 -5.11 -16.96 11.41
CA TYR A 284 -3.90 -17.38 10.69
C TYR A 284 -3.25 -18.63 11.27
N GLN A 285 -3.60 -19.03 12.49
CA GLN A 285 -3.08 -20.26 13.08
C GLN A 285 -3.71 -21.49 12.44
N LYS A 286 -5.00 -21.40 12.08
CA LYS A 286 -5.77 -22.52 11.50
C LYS A 286 -6.01 -22.40 10.00
N LYS A 287 -5.93 -21.19 9.44
CA LYS A 287 -6.26 -20.92 8.04
C LYS A 287 -5.01 -20.58 7.23
N ARG A 288 -5.05 -20.92 5.95
CA ARG A 288 -4.07 -20.47 4.94
C ARG A 288 -4.80 -19.93 3.71
N ILE A 289 -4.15 -19.01 3.03
CA ILE A 289 -4.64 -18.41 1.78
C ILE A 289 -3.94 -19.10 0.61
N LEU A 290 -4.69 -19.58 -0.37
CA LEU A 290 -4.16 -20.08 -1.63
C LEU A 290 -4.49 -19.07 -2.72
N MET A 291 -3.49 -18.50 -3.41
CA MET A 291 -3.76 -17.51 -4.47
C MET A 291 -3.94 -18.11 -5.86
N VAL A 292 -3.69 -19.42 -6.01
CA VAL A 292 -3.98 -20.18 -7.23
C VAL A 292 -5.48 -20.19 -7.56
N ASN A 293 -5.81 -20.34 -8.86
CA ASN A 293 -7.18 -20.56 -9.36
C ASN A 293 -8.23 -19.58 -8.83
N GLY A 294 -7.90 -18.29 -8.74
CA GLY A 294 -8.85 -17.26 -8.32
C GLY A 294 -8.93 -17.01 -6.82
N GLY A 295 -8.11 -17.70 -6.00
CA GLY A 295 -7.98 -17.42 -4.58
C GLY A 295 -8.97 -18.21 -3.71
N SER A 296 -8.48 -18.78 -2.60
CA SER A 296 -9.33 -19.41 -1.59
C SER A 296 -8.70 -19.38 -0.20
N ILE A 297 -9.54 -19.43 0.83
CA ILE A 297 -9.12 -19.58 2.23
C ILE A 297 -9.52 -20.97 2.70
N ILE A 298 -8.55 -21.77 3.12
CA ILE A 298 -8.75 -23.15 3.55
C ILE A 298 -8.15 -23.40 4.92
N ASN A 299 -8.51 -24.51 5.56
CA ASN A 299 -7.83 -24.97 6.77
C ASN A 299 -6.40 -25.41 6.42
N LYS A 300 -5.48 -25.14 7.33
CA LYS A 300 -4.15 -25.76 7.31
C LYS A 300 -4.28 -27.25 7.61
N PRO A 301 -3.42 -28.10 7.00
CA PRO A 301 -3.31 -29.50 7.37
C PRO A 301 -2.93 -29.67 8.85
N VAL A 302 -2.03 -28.81 9.35
CA VAL A 302 -1.59 -28.75 10.75
C VAL A 302 -1.64 -27.29 11.20
N PRO A 303 -2.36 -26.95 12.28
CA PRO A 303 -2.32 -25.61 12.86
C PRO A 303 -0.92 -25.26 13.39
N ASP A 304 -0.46 -24.03 13.15
CA ASP A 304 0.82 -23.51 13.64
C ASP A 304 0.79 -21.98 13.77
N ASP A 305 1.83 -21.37 14.33
CA ASP A 305 1.91 -19.91 14.53
C ASP A 305 2.40 -19.12 13.30
N LYS A 306 2.48 -19.74 12.12
CA LYS A 306 3.01 -19.07 10.91
C LYS A 306 1.88 -18.50 10.08
N PHE A 307 2.07 -17.35 9.46
CA PHE A 307 1.16 -16.94 8.40
C PHE A 307 1.45 -17.74 7.14
N SER A 308 0.40 -18.17 6.46
CA SER A 308 0.52 -19.00 5.26
C SER A 308 -0.29 -18.40 4.13
N LEU A 309 0.42 -17.99 3.08
CA LEU A 309 -0.14 -17.48 1.84
C LEU A 309 0.66 -18.09 0.70
N ILE A 310 0.02 -18.98 -0.06
CA ILE A 310 0.63 -19.71 -1.17
C ILE A 310 0.59 -18.84 -2.42
N SER A 311 1.76 -18.68 -3.06
CA SER A 311 1.95 -17.89 -4.27
C SER A 311 1.00 -18.34 -5.40
N PRO A 312 0.48 -17.41 -6.22
CA PRO A 312 -0.26 -17.78 -7.43
C PRO A 312 0.64 -18.37 -8.52
N GLN A 313 1.95 -18.16 -8.45
CA GLN A 313 2.93 -18.57 -9.46
C GLN A 313 3.57 -19.93 -9.16
N ASP A 314 3.62 -20.30 -7.88
CA ASP A 314 4.25 -21.53 -7.41
C ASP A 314 3.45 -22.07 -6.22
N PRO A 315 2.70 -23.19 -6.40
CA PRO A 315 1.87 -23.76 -5.36
C PRO A 315 2.66 -24.35 -4.18
N ASP A 316 3.97 -24.57 -4.35
CA ASP A 316 4.86 -25.06 -3.29
C ASP A 316 5.54 -23.92 -2.53
N HIS A 317 5.34 -22.68 -2.98
CA HIS A 317 5.95 -21.51 -2.38
C HIS A 317 4.98 -20.75 -1.47
N ASP A 318 5.18 -20.89 -0.16
CA ASP A 318 4.49 -20.09 0.85
C ASP A 318 5.20 -18.75 1.08
N ILE A 319 4.72 -17.70 0.42
CA ILE A 319 5.27 -16.33 0.58
C ILE A 319 4.94 -15.72 1.94
N GLY A 320 3.93 -16.22 2.65
CA GLY A 320 3.57 -15.76 4.00
C GLY A 320 4.51 -16.28 5.07
N SER A 321 5.13 -17.44 4.85
CA SER A 321 5.94 -18.17 5.83
C SER A 321 7.14 -17.38 6.37
N SER A 322 7.66 -16.44 5.59
CA SER A 322 8.82 -15.60 5.95
C SER A 322 8.46 -14.40 6.83
N SER A 323 7.17 -14.06 6.96
CA SER A 323 6.70 -12.95 7.81
C SER A 323 6.56 -13.37 9.27
N PHE A 324 7.67 -13.70 9.92
CA PHE A 324 7.66 -14.21 11.31
C PHE A 324 7.18 -13.19 12.36
N LYS A 325 7.07 -11.90 12.02
CA LYS A 325 6.44 -10.87 12.88
C LYS A 325 4.93 -10.73 12.66
N ILE A 326 4.27 -11.64 11.94
CA ILE A 326 2.85 -11.48 11.57
C ILE A 326 1.93 -11.25 12.77
N LYS A 327 2.20 -11.90 13.91
CA LYS A 327 1.41 -11.74 15.15
C LYS A 327 1.42 -10.29 15.64
N GLU A 328 2.58 -9.65 15.61
CA GLU A 328 2.75 -8.24 15.97
C GLU A 328 2.00 -7.34 14.97
N ILE A 329 2.18 -7.61 13.68
CA ILE A 329 1.55 -6.83 12.60
C ILE A 329 0.02 -6.91 12.68
N PHE A 330 -0.54 -8.09 12.88
CA PHE A 330 -1.99 -8.27 13.03
C PHE A 330 -2.50 -7.65 14.32
N LYS A 331 -1.71 -7.65 15.40
CA LYS A 331 -2.06 -6.90 16.61
C LYS A 331 -2.11 -5.40 16.35
N ILE A 332 -1.17 -4.84 15.57
CA ILE A 332 -1.20 -3.44 15.14
C ILE A 332 -2.46 -3.16 14.32
N PHE A 333 -2.81 -4.03 13.36
CA PHE A 333 -4.03 -3.88 12.57
C PHE A 333 -5.29 -3.89 13.44
N SER A 334 -5.41 -4.85 14.36
CA SER A 334 -6.51 -4.94 15.32
C SER A 334 -6.62 -3.69 16.18
N ASN A 335 -5.50 -3.21 16.73
CA ASN A 335 -5.47 -2.00 17.55
C ASN A 335 -5.88 -0.76 16.76
N ARG A 336 -5.47 -0.65 15.49
CA ARG A 336 -5.84 0.49 14.63
C ARG A 336 -7.29 0.45 14.20
N TYR A 337 -7.82 -0.73 13.84
CA TYR A 337 -9.25 -0.91 13.62
C TYR A 337 -10.06 -0.49 14.85
N ASN A 338 -9.73 -1.03 16.03
CA ASN A 338 -10.45 -0.73 17.26
C ASN A 338 -10.38 0.77 17.61
N PHE A 339 -9.22 1.41 17.45
CA PHE A 339 -9.09 2.84 17.67
C PHE A 339 -9.99 3.63 16.71
N MET A 340 -9.83 3.43 15.40
CA MET A 340 -10.52 4.23 14.39
C MET A 340 -12.04 4.02 14.37
N SER A 341 -12.52 2.83 14.74
CA SER A 341 -13.95 2.54 14.81
C SER A 341 -14.64 3.12 16.06
N ASN A 342 -13.88 3.48 17.10
CA ASN A 342 -14.42 3.98 18.37
C ASN A 342 -14.02 5.45 18.68
N TYR A 343 -13.08 6.01 17.91
CA TYR A 343 -12.62 7.38 18.12
C TYR A 343 -13.59 8.40 17.52
N ASN A 344 -13.93 9.42 18.29
CA ASN A 344 -14.76 10.53 17.82
C ASN A 344 -13.87 11.62 17.23
N PHE A 345 -13.63 11.53 15.92
CA PHE A 345 -12.78 12.49 15.19
C PHE A 345 -13.36 13.90 15.27
N LYS A 346 -12.51 14.88 15.61
CA LYS A 346 -12.89 16.29 15.66
C LYS A 346 -13.12 16.85 14.26
N LEU A 347 -13.80 17.99 14.15
CA LEU A 347 -13.88 18.71 12.88
C LEU A 347 -12.46 19.14 12.44
N GLU A 348 -12.20 19.16 11.14
CA GLU A 348 -10.90 19.53 10.55
C GLU A 348 -9.73 18.59 10.87
N GLU A 349 -9.96 17.57 11.70
CA GLU A 349 -8.96 16.59 12.05
C GLU A 349 -8.70 15.60 10.91
N SER A 350 -7.41 15.48 10.54
CA SER A 350 -6.89 14.38 9.73
C SER A 350 -7.23 13.05 10.40
N VAL A 351 -7.94 12.19 9.67
CA VAL A 351 -8.23 10.83 10.08
C VAL A 351 -7.04 9.93 9.74
N LEU A 352 -6.36 10.20 8.62
CA LEU A 352 -5.25 9.40 8.13
C LEU A 352 -4.01 9.44 9.06
N LYS A 353 -3.79 10.54 9.80
CA LYS A 353 -2.65 10.68 10.72
C LYS A 353 -2.53 9.56 11.76
N TYR A 354 -3.61 8.84 12.04
CA TYR A 354 -3.65 7.75 13.00
C TYR A 354 -3.15 6.41 12.43
N LEU A 355 -3.12 6.27 11.10
CA LEU A 355 -2.49 5.16 10.41
C LEU A 355 -1.04 5.49 10.04
N ILE A 356 -0.85 6.71 9.54
CA ILE A 356 0.38 7.21 8.95
C ILE A 356 0.85 8.41 9.76
N ASN A 357 2.06 8.36 10.33
CA ASN A 357 2.60 9.45 11.13
C ASN A 357 3.03 10.62 10.24
N PRO A 358 2.36 11.80 10.27
CA PRO A 358 2.73 12.95 9.46
C PRO A 358 4.15 13.47 9.72
N SER A 359 4.64 13.35 10.95
CA SER A 359 5.91 13.94 11.39
C SER A 359 7.14 13.06 11.11
N ASP A 360 6.96 11.89 10.48
CA ASP A 360 8.08 11.04 10.10
C ASP A 360 8.82 11.67 8.91
N GLN A 361 10.08 12.09 9.13
CA GLN A 361 10.95 12.73 8.13
C GLN A 361 11.20 11.87 6.89
N LYS A 362 10.82 10.58 6.90
CA LYS A 362 10.80 9.73 5.69
C LYS A 362 9.82 10.25 4.62
N PHE A 363 8.98 11.23 4.96
CA PHE A 363 8.14 12.04 4.07
C PHE A 363 8.77 13.36 3.64
N THR A 364 10.09 13.45 3.50
CA THR A 364 10.70 14.56 2.76
C THR A 364 10.32 14.46 1.28
N PHE A 365 9.07 14.82 0.98
CA PHE A 365 8.52 15.21 -0.30
C PHE A 365 8.87 16.67 -0.62
N ILE A 366 9.85 17.23 0.09
CA ILE A 366 10.33 18.58 -0.19
C ILE A 366 11.10 18.47 -1.50
N LYS A 367 10.39 18.79 -2.57
CA LYS A 367 10.92 19.45 -3.76
C LYS A 367 11.95 20.47 -3.28
N GLN A 368 13.22 20.07 -3.22
CA GLN A 368 14.28 21.05 -3.29
C GLN A 368 14.20 21.58 -4.72
N ASN A 369 13.56 22.76 -4.82
CA ASN A 369 13.57 23.57 -6.04
C ASN A 369 15.01 23.88 -6.44
#